data_AF-A0A3R6QRV5-F1
#
_entry.id   AF-A0A3R6QRV5-F1
#
_cell.length_a   1.000
_cell.length_b   1.000
_cell.length_c   1.000
_cell.angle_alpha   90.00
_cell.angle_beta   90.00
_cell.angle_gamma   90.00
#
_symmetry.space_group_name_H-M   'P 1'
#
loop_
_entity.id
_entity.type
_entity.pdbx_description
1 polymer ?
#
loop_
_entity_poly.entity_id
_entity_poly.type
_entity_poly.pdbx_seq_one_letter_code
_entity_poly.pdbx_strand_id
1 'polypeptide(L)'
;MITIQNPLTFTSSYPPKRLGAISDLLFFDIETTGFSGDYASVYLIGCVWHDGNTWILTQYFAETRDAEEEVLDAFFALLRTKRILVHFNGDGFDIPFLTKRCVFYKKDWNFEAVESFDIYKKIRPLKKLLGLENLKQKSIERFLGIAREDKYNGGQLIEVYGEYLQTHSELLKHLLILHNEDDLKGMPQILPILAYPDFLTGDFSFKGSESRDIPYADGNSEKHLLLHYESPVSLTSGFHFFIGELELSAEGNRLTLDLPLYSGELKRFYSDYENYYYMIYEDCAIHKSVGQYVDRSARKKATAKTCYTRAAGLFVPQPLLADGTPMWHECLKADYKSKQLFVPYSEQLFTDPETAVLYLHNYLRELSL
;
A
#
# COMPACT_ATOMS: atom_id res chain seq x y z
N MET A 1 -4.16 17.31 -37.33
CA MET A 1 -3.53 16.39 -36.35
C MET A 1 -2.93 15.17 -37.08
N ILE A 2 -1.89 14.53 -36.52
CA ILE A 2 -1.43 13.21 -36.98
C ILE A 2 -1.76 12.13 -35.96
N THR A 3 -2.04 10.93 -36.46
CA THR A 3 -2.24 9.72 -35.66
C THR A 3 -1.14 8.73 -35.95
N ILE A 4 -0.45 8.27 -34.91
CA ILE A 4 0.60 7.25 -35.00
C ILE A 4 0.07 6.00 -34.29
N GLN A 5 0.16 4.85 -34.94
CA GLN A 5 -0.27 3.58 -34.38
C GLN A 5 0.82 2.53 -34.51
N ASN A 6 1.19 1.93 -33.38
CA ASN A 6 2.18 0.87 -33.32
C ASN A 6 1.62 -0.31 -32.53
N PRO A 7 1.84 -1.56 -32.99
CA PRO A 7 1.55 -2.72 -32.16
C PRO A 7 2.44 -2.68 -30.91
N LEU A 8 1.85 -2.96 -29.77
CA LEU A 8 2.54 -3.05 -28.50
C LEU A 8 2.53 -4.50 -28.03
N THR A 9 3.67 -4.96 -27.54
CA THR A 9 3.77 -6.25 -26.84
C THR A 9 4.45 -6.01 -25.51
N PHE A 10 3.81 -6.44 -24.44
CA PHE A 10 4.39 -6.42 -23.10
C PHE A 10 4.01 -7.71 -22.38
N THR A 11 4.89 -8.13 -21.47
CA THR A 11 4.61 -9.17 -20.50
C THR A 11 4.43 -8.51 -19.14
N SER A 12 3.43 -8.96 -18.38
CA SER A 12 3.23 -8.53 -17.01
C SER A 12 2.92 -9.75 -16.16
N SER A 13 3.61 -9.90 -15.03
CA SER A 13 3.28 -10.91 -14.02
C SER A 13 1.93 -10.63 -13.34
N TYR A 14 1.38 -9.42 -13.51
CA TYR A 14 0.04 -9.03 -13.11
C TYR A 14 -0.88 -8.96 -14.35
N PRO A 15 -1.76 -9.96 -14.55
CA PRO A 15 -2.58 -10.02 -15.75
C PRO A 15 -3.50 -8.78 -15.85
N PRO A 16 -3.49 -8.03 -16.97
CA PRO A 16 -4.36 -6.86 -17.15
C PRO A 16 -5.85 -7.18 -16.96
N LYS A 17 -6.27 -8.43 -17.22
CA LYS A 17 -7.63 -8.92 -16.97
C LYS A 17 -8.10 -8.79 -15.51
N ARG A 18 -7.20 -8.59 -14.54
CA ARG A 18 -7.53 -8.30 -13.13
C ARG A 18 -8.12 -6.90 -12.96
N LEU A 19 -7.83 -5.97 -13.87
CA LEU A 19 -8.41 -4.63 -13.88
C LEU A 19 -9.83 -4.64 -14.48
N GLY A 20 -10.07 -5.52 -15.45
CA GLY A 20 -11.34 -5.71 -16.14
C GLY A 20 -11.15 -6.45 -17.46
N ALA A 21 -12.21 -6.61 -18.25
CA ALA A 21 -12.07 -7.26 -19.55
C ALA A 21 -11.12 -6.46 -20.45
N ILE A 22 -10.15 -7.15 -21.07
CA ILE A 22 -9.03 -6.53 -21.80
C ILE A 22 -9.50 -5.56 -22.90
N SER A 23 -10.59 -5.89 -23.58
CA SER A 23 -11.21 -5.05 -24.63
C SER A 23 -11.72 -3.71 -24.11
N ASP A 24 -12.00 -3.60 -22.82
CA ASP A 24 -12.55 -2.41 -22.17
C ASP A 24 -11.50 -1.49 -21.55
N LEU A 25 -10.24 -1.94 -21.50
CA LEU A 25 -9.14 -1.20 -20.92
C LEU A 25 -8.61 -0.17 -21.92
N LEU A 26 -8.41 1.06 -21.44
CA LEU A 26 -7.68 2.12 -22.12
C LEU A 26 -6.66 2.69 -21.16
N PHE A 27 -5.37 2.44 -21.40
CA PHE A 27 -4.32 3.19 -20.71
C PHE A 27 -4.13 4.52 -21.44
N PHE A 28 -3.93 5.61 -20.73
CA PHE A 28 -3.70 6.90 -21.37
C PHE A 28 -2.76 7.79 -20.56
N ASP A 29 -2.15 8.73 -21.26
CA ASP A 29 -1.25 9.75 -20.74
C ASP A 29 -1.29 10.97 -21.68
N ILE A 30 -1.17 12.18 -21.13
CA ILE A 30 -1.24 13.44 -21.90
C ILE A 30 0.05 14.25 -21.79
N GLU A 31 0.35 14.97 -22.88
CA GLU A 31 1.34 16.04 -22.85
C GLU A 31 0.71 17.39 -23.14
N THR A 32 1.12 18.40 -22.36
CA THR A 32 0.48 19.70 -22.33
C THR A 32 1.48 20.82 -22.48
N THR A 33 1.03 21.98 -22.94
CA THR A 33 1.87 23.19 -23.05
C THR A 33 1.98 23.97 -21.74
N GLY A 34 1.59 23.38 -20.61
CA GLY A 34 1.56 24.01 -19.28
C GLY A 34 0.65 23.28 -18.30
N PHE A 35 0.65 23.69 -17.03
CA PHE A 35 0.04 22.91 -15.95
C PHE A 35 -1.47 23.15 -15.69
N SER A 36 -2.15 24.02 -16.45
CA SER A 36 -3.60 24.23 -16.29
C SER A 36 -4.31 24.32 -17.62
N GLY A 37 -5.37 23.52 -17.77
CA GLY A 37 -6.22 23.53 -18.96
C GLY A 37 -7.02 24.82 -19.17
N ASP A 38 -6.99 25.76 -18.22
CA ASP A 38 -7.61 27.09 -18.38
C ASP A 38 -6.89 27.94 -19.43
N TYR A 39 -5.56 27.78 -19.54
CA TYR A 39 -4.70 28.63 -20.38
C TYR A 39 -3.69 27.85 -21.22
N ALA A 40 -3.49 26.57 -20.96
CA ALA A 40 -2.65 25.68 -21.76
C ALA A 40 -3.51 24.73 -22.62
N SER A 41 -2.86 24.15 -23.62
CA SER A 41 -3.44 23.17 -24.53
C SER A 41 -2.82 21.80 -24.33
N VAL A 42 -3.56 20.74 -24.65
CA VAL A 42 -3.01 19.40 -24.86
C VAL A 42 -2.47 19.31 -26.29
N TYR A 43 -1.25 18.81 -26.45
CA TYR A 43 -0.65 18.64 -27.78
C TYR A 43 -0.42 17.17 -28.14
N LEU A 44 -0.45 16.28 -27.17
CA LEU A 44 -0.34 14.84 -27.39
C LEU A 44 -1.26 14.12 -26.39
N ILE A 45 -2.09 13.21 -26.90
CA ILE A 45 -2.75 12.21 -26.08
C ILE A 45 -2.33 10.85 -26.61
N GLY A 46 -1.66 10.08 -25.77
CA GLY A 46 -1.32 8.71 -26.08
C GLY A 46 -2.27 7.73 -25.40
N CYS A 47 -2.49 6.60 -26.04
CA CYS A 47 -3.48 5.60 -25.66
C CYS A 47 -2.93 4.19 -25.90
N VAL A 48 -3.07 3.27 -24.95
CA VAL A 48 -2.85 1.84 -25.18
C VAL A 48 -4.17 1.11 -24.97
N TRP A 49 -4.59 0.37 -25.99
CA TRP A 49 -5.86 -0.36 -25.98
C TRP A 49 -5.71 -1.68 -26.75
N HIS A 50 -6.64 -2.61 -26.51
CA HIS A 50 -6.64 -3.89 -27.19
C HIS A 50 -7.68 -3.93 -28.32
N ASP A 51 -7.27 -4.32 -29.53
CA ASP A 51 -8.13 -4.37 -30.72
C ASP A 51 -8.91 -5.68 -30.89
N GLY A 52 -8.63 -6.66 -30.02
CA GLY A 52 -9.18 -8.02 -30.06
C GLY A 52 -8.14 -9.08 -30.37
N ASN A 53 -7.01 -8.69 -30.97
CA ASN A 53 -5.90 -9.57 -31.28
C ASN A 53 -4.58 -9.14 -30.59
N THR A 54 -4.28 -7.83 -30.58
CA THR A 54 -3.05 -7.29 -30.00
C THR A 54 -3.32 -5.99 -29.25
N TRP A 55 -2.36 -5.59 -28.40
CA TRP A 55 -2.31 -4.23 -27.87
C TRP A 55 -1.82 -3.27 -28.95
N ILE A 56 -2.43 -2.10 -29.00
CA ILE A 56 -2.12 -1.00 -29.92
C ILE A 56 -1.80 0.24 -29.11
N LEU A 57 -0.61 0.81 -29.30
CA LEU A 57 -0.28 2.16 -28.89
C LEU A 57 -0.75 3.12 -29.98
N THR A 58 -1.64 4.05 -29.64
CA THR A 58 -2.12 5.12 -30.52
C THR A 58 -1.76 6.47 -29.93
N GLN A 59 -1.15 7.35 -30.71
CA GLN A 59 -0.74 8.68 -30.29
C GLN A 59 -1.38 9.72 -31.22
N TYR A 60 -2.16 10.62 -30.64
CA TYR A 60 -2.81 11.74 -31.32
C TYR A 60 -1.98 13.00 -31.09
N PHE A 61 -1.23 13.43 -32.10
CA PHE A 61 -0.28 14.54 -31.98
C PHE A 61 -0.75 15.78 -32.76
N ALA A 62 -0.82 16.91 -32.07
CA ALA A 62 -1.12 18.21 -32.66
C ALA A 62 0.15 18.76 -33.35
N GLU A 63 0.19 18.74 -34.68
CA GLU A 63 1.31 19.36 -35.43
C GLU A 63 1.23 20.90 -35.44
N THR A 64 0.07 21.45 -35.08
CA THR A 64 -0.20 22.88 -34.96
C THR A 64 -1.02 23.14 -33.71
N ARG A 65 -1.04 24.38 -33.21
CA ARG A 65 -1.84 24.76 -32.04
C ARG A 65 -3.34 24.55 -32.24
N ASP A 66 -3.82 24.77 -33.47
CA ASP A 66 -5.24 24.68 -33.80
C ASP A 66 -5.74 23.23 -33.89
N ALA A 67 -4.83 22.24 -33.91
CA ALA A 67 -5.15 20.82 -34.01
C ALA A 67 -5.58 20.18 -32.67
N GLU A 68 -5.56 20.90 -31.55
CA GLU A 68 -6.00 20.37 -30.24
C GLU A 68 -7.44 19.85 -30.27
N GLU A 69 -8.34 20.53 -30.97
CA GLU A 69 -9.74 20.09 -31.05
C GLU A 69 -9.86 18.72 -31.75
N GLU A 70 -9.10 18.50 -32.81
CA GLU A 70 -9.04 17.21 -33.51
C GLU A 70 -8.45 16.12 -32.60
N VAL A 71 -7.40 16.44 -31.83
CA VAL A 71 -6.80 15.51 -30.84
C VAL A 71 -7.85 15.03 -29.85
N LEU A 72 -8.63 15.97 -29.29
CA LEU A 72 -9.68 15.67 -28.33
C LEU A 72 -10.82 14.87 -28.97
N ASP A 73 -11.27 15.24 -30.17
CA ASP A 73 -12.31 14.48 -30.90
C ASP A 73 -11.91 13.00 -31.06
N ALA A 74 -10.67 12.74 -31.49
CA ALA A 74 -10.18 11.38 -31.70
C ALA A 74 -10.03 10.60 -30.40
N PHE A 75 -9.49 11.22 -29.35
CA PHE A 75 -9.38 10.60 -28.03
C PHE A 75 -10.76 10.21 -27.48
N PHE A 76 -11.72 11.14 -27.46
CA PHE A 76 -13.05 10.85 -26.91
C PHE A 76 -13.84 9.87 -27.78
N ALA A 77 -13.59 9.82 -29.10
CA ALA A 77 -14.14 8.78 -29.95
C ALA A 77 -13.65 7.38 -29.56
N LEU A 78 -12.34 7.23 -29.25
CA LEU A 78 -11.79 5.98 -28.75
C LEU A 78 -12.30 5.66 -27.33
N LEU A 79 -12.29 6.65 -26.43
CA LEU A 79 -12.73 6.49 -25.03
C LEU A 79 -14.16 5.93 -24.92
N ARG A 80 -15.08 6.37 -25.80
CA ARG A 80 -16.47 5.87 -25.85
C ARG A 80 -16.59 4.37 -26.10
N THR A 81 -15.55 3.72 -26.62
CA THR A 81 -15.54 2.26 -26.87
C THR A 81 -15.00 1.45 -25.69
N LYS A 82 -14.70 2.12 -24.57
CA LYS A 82 -13.98 1.57 -23.42
C LYS A 82 -14.82 1.77 -22.16
N ARG A 83 -14.53 0.98 -21.12
CA ARG A 83 -15.23 1.08 -19.82
C ARG A 83 -14.30 1.42 -18.68
N ILE A 84 -12.99 1.22 -18.82
CA ILE A 84 -12.01 1.44 -17.76
C ILE A 84 -10.85 2.25 -18.31
N LEU A 85 -10.64 3.43 -17.73
CA LEU A 85 -9.55 4.33 -18.05
C LEU A 85 -8.43 4.14 -17.03
N VAL A 86 -7.35 3.48 -17.44
CA VAL A 86 -6.18 3.20 -16.62
C VAL A 86 -5.16 4.30 -16.80
N HIS A 87 -4.60 4.83 -15.71
CA HIS A 87 -3.62 5.90 -15.78
C HIS A 87 -2.73 5.95 -14.53
N PHE A 88 -1.73 6.82 -14.58
CA PHE A 88 -0.83 7.05 -13.47
C PHE A 88 -0.96 8.50 -12.99
N ASN A 89 -1.68 8.73 -11.88
CA ASN A 89 -1.94 10.05 -11.32
C ASN A 89 -2.80 10.97 -12.23
N GLY A 90 -3.55 10.40 -13.18
CA GLY A 90 -4.44 11.14 -14.08
C GLY A 90 -5.66 11.74 -13.40
N ASP A 91 -6.10 11.20 -12.25
CA ASP A 91 -7.13 11.85 -11.44
C ASP A 91 -6.63 13.18 -10.86
N GLY A 92 -5.32 13.29 -10.62
CA GLY A 92 -4.69 14.48 -10.07
C GLY A 92 -4.36 15.54 -11.10
N PHE A 93 -4.19 15.16 -12.37
CA PHE A 93 -3.71 16.06 -13.43
C PHE A 93 -4.46 15.89 -14.76
N ASP A 94 -4.31 14.77 -15.44
CA ASP A 94 -4.75 14.54 -16.82
C ASP A 94 -6.25 14.75 -17.01
N ILE A 95 -7.07 14.08 -16.20
CA ILE A 95 -8.54 14.15 -16.29
C ILE A 95 -9.04 15.56 -15.95
N PRO A 96 -8.61 16.22 -14.84
CA PRO A 96 -8.94 17.62 -14.59
C PRO A 96 -8.52 18.57 -15.72
N PHE A 97 -7.35 18.35 -16.33
CA PHE A 97 -6.86 19.16 -17.44
C PHE A 97 -7.77 19.03 -18.65
N LEU A 98 -8.03 17.80 -19.10
CA LEU A 98 -8.89 17.52 -20.26
C LEU A 98 -10.33 17.98 -20.01
N THR A 99 -10.85 17.86 -18.78
CA THR A 99 -12.19 18.36 -18.42
C THR A 99 -12.31 19.87 -18.65
N LYS A 100 -11.28 20.65 -18.28
CA LYS A 100 -11.25 22.10 -18.57
C LYS A 100 -11.22 22.38 -20.08
N ARG A 101 -10.48 21.59 -20.86
CA ARG A 101 -10.48 21.70 -22.33
C ARG A 101 -11.85 21.37 -22.93
N CYS A 102 -12.57 20.39 -22.40
CA CYS A 102 -13.93 20.07 -22.83
C CYS A 102 -14.88 21.27 -22.63
N VAL A 103 -14.80 21.94 -21.49
CA VAL A 103 -15.57 23.17 -21.21
C VAL A 103 -15.18 24.30 -22.17
N PHE A 104 -13.89 24.48 -22.43
CA PHE A 104 -13.39 25.51 -23.36
C PHE A 104 -13.96 25.34 -24.77
N TYR A 105 -13.94 24.11 -25.32
CA TYR A 105 -14.47 23.81 -26.65
C TYR A 105 -16.00 23.67 -26.70
N LYS A 106 -16.68 23.64 -25.54
CA LYS A 106 -18.14 23.49 -25.42
C LYS A 106 -18.69 22.26 -26.16
N LYS A 107 -17.90 21.18 -26.18
CA LYS A 107 -18.29 19.89 -26.75
C LYS A 107 -18.75 18.94 -25.65
N ASP A 108 -19.65 18.03 -26.01
CA ASP A 108 -20.17 16.98 -25.12
C ASP A 108 -19.17 15.81 -25.04
N TRP A 109 -17.98 16.13 -24.54
CA TRP A 109 -16.94 15.20 -24.17
C TRP A 109 -16.90 15.09 -22.66
N ASN A 110 -16.89 13.87 -22.14
CA ASN A 110 -16.87 13.63 -20.70
C ASN A 110 -16.27 12.25 -20.39
N PHE A 111 -16.00 12.02 -19.11
CA PHE A 111 -15.46 10.78 -18.57
C PHE A 111 -16.51 9.96 -17.80
N GLU A 112 -17.80 10.30 -17.91
CA GLU A 112 -18.86 9.72 -17.05
C GLU A 112 -19.11 8.24 -17.33
N ALA A 113 -18.86 7.79 -18.56
CA ALA A 113 -19.10 6.41 -18.98
C ALA A 113 -17.93 5.46 -18.68
N VAL A 114 -16.83 5.95 -18.09
CA VAL A 114 -15.65 5.15 -17.78
C VAL A 114 -15.34 5.14 -16.29
N GLU A 115 -14.93 3.98 -15.79
CA GLU A 115 -14.34 3.85 -14.46
C GLU A 115 -12.89 4.35 -14.50
N SER A 116 -12.55 5.26 -13.60
CA SER A 116 -11.18 5.76 -13.44
C SER A 116 -10.36 4.77 -12.59
N PHE A 117 -9.28 4.23 -13.16
CA PHE A 117 -8.34 3.36 -12.48
C PHE A 117 -6.97 4.04 -12.35
N ASP A 118 -6.76 4.74 -11.24
CA ASP A 118 -5.50 5.44 -10.94
C ASP A 118 -4.51 4.52 -10.18
N ILE A 119 -3.46 4.07 -10.87
CA ILE A 119 -2.41 3.23 -10.29
C ILE A 119 -1.69 3.97 -9.15
N TYR A 120 -1.44 5.27 -9.29
CA TYR A 120 -0.76 6.05 -8.26
C TYR A 120 -1.53 6.04 -6.94
N LYS A 121 -2.86 6.21 -6.99
CA LYS A 121 -3.70 6.18 -5.77
C LYS A 121 -3.69 4.82 -5.08
N LYS A 122 -3.63 3.72 -5.83
CA LYS A 122 -3.56 2.36 -5.26
C LYS A 122 -2.25 2.11 -4.52
N ILE A 123 -1.15 2.72 -4.97
CA ILE A 123 0.19 2.47 -4.41
C ILE A 123 0.62 3.54 -3.39
N ARG A 124 0.00 4.73 -3.42
CA ARG A 124 0.35 5.83 -2.52
C ARG A 124 0.37 5.45 -1.03
N PRO A 125 -0.58 4.67 -0.49
CA PRO A 125 -0.53 4.21 0.91
C PRO A 125 0.70 3.37 1.23
N LEU A 126 1.19 2.62 0.24
CA LEU A 126 2.29 1.66 0.36
C LEU A 126 3.69 2.28 0.25
N LYS A 127 3.81 3.58 -0.02
CA LYS A 127 5.12 4.24 -0.26
C LYS A 127 6.14 3.89 0.83
N LYS A 128 5.74 4.00 2.10
CA LYS A 128 6.62 3.73 3.25
C LYS A 128 6.96 2.25 3.38
N LEU A 129 5.96 1.39 3.20
CA LEU A 129 6.11 -0.06 3.29
C LEU A 129 7.11 -0.58 2.26
N LEU A 130 7.04 -0.06 1.03
CA LEU A 130 7.90 -0.46 -0.08
C LEU A 130 9.25 0.28 -0.10
N GLY A 131 9.52 1.17 0.85
CA GLY A 131 10.77 1.93 0.90
C GLY A 131 11.00 2.85 -0.31
N LEU A 132 9.93 3.28 -1.00
CA LEU A 132 10.05 4.08 -2.22
C LEU A 132 10.41 5.53 -1.90
N GLU A 133 11.49 6.04 -2.50
CA GLU A 133 11.92 7.45 -2.35
C GLU A 133 10.80 8.42 -2.78
N ASN A 134 10.19 8.14 -3.93
CA ASN A 134 9.07 8.86 -4.50
C ASN A 134 8.17 7.91 -5.29
N LEU A 135 7.00 8.40 -5.69
CA LEU A 135 5.95 7.63 -6.38
C LEU A 135 5.83 8.04 -7.85
N LYS A 136 6.92 8.47 -8.49
CA LYS A 136 6.92 8.63 -9.95
C LYS A 136 6.89 7.24 -10.58
N GLN A 137 6.28 7.11 -11.76
CA GLN A 137 6.25 5.84 -12.50
C GLN A 137 7.65 5.21 -12.62
N LYS A 138 8.65 6.01 -12.99
CA LYS A 138 10.06 5.57 -13.10
C LYS A 138 10.65 4.98 -11.80
N SER A 139 10.23 5.48 -10.64
CA SER A 139 10.67 4.93 -9.35
C SER A 139 10.04 3.57 -9.08
N ILE A 140 8.79 3.35 -9.53
CA ILE A 140 8.12 2.06 -9.47
C ILE A 140 8.74 1.07 -10.48
N GLU A 141 9.02 1.52 -11.71
CA GLU A 141 9.73 0.71 -12.72
C GLU A 141 11.04 0.17 -12.14
N ARG A 142 11.86 1.03 -11.54
CA ARG A 142 13.13 0.64 -10.91
C ARG A 142 12.92 -0.37 -9.76
N PHE A 143 11.93 -0.14 -8.92
CA PHE A 143 11.59 -1.06 -7.82
C PHE A 143 11.19 -2.47 -8.32
N LEU A 144 10.53 -2.53 -9.47
CA LEU A 144 10.16 -3.77 -10.15
C LEU A 144 11.31 -4.36 -11.01
N GLY A 145 12.50 -3.75 -11.00
CA GLY A 145 13.65 -4.20 -11.79
C GLY A 145 13.53 -3.93 -13.29
N ILE A 146 12.62 -3.04 -13.71
CA ILE A 146 12.43 -2.64 -15.10
C ILE A 146 13.52 -1.62 -15.45
N ALA A 147 14.35 -1.94 -16.44
CA ALA A 147 15.38 -1.05 -16.95
C ALA A 147 14.82 -0.18 -18.07
N ARG A 148 14.88 1.14 -17.90
CA ARG A 148 14.54 2.15 -18.92
C ARG A 148 15.76 3.02 -19.20
N GLU A 149 16.06 3.25 -20.49
CA GLU A 149 17.07 4.23 -20.89
C GLU A 149 16.49 5.65 -20.70
N ASP A 150 16.93 6.36 -19.66
CA ASP A 150 16.52 7.74 -19.41
C ASP A 150 17.20 8.68 -20.41
N LYS A 151 16.58 8.90 -21.57
CA LYS A 151 17.13 9.83 -22.56
C LYS A 151 16.81 11.30 -22.25
N TYR A 152 15.64 11.61 -21.67
CA TYR A 152 15.19 13.00 -21.47
C TYR A 152 14.29 13.21 -20.23
N ASN A 153 14.27 14.44 -19.72
CA ASN A 153 13.53 14.92 -18.55
C ASN A 153 12.28 15.72 -18.98
N GLY A 154 11.07 15.26 -18.61
CA GLY A 154 9.77 15.75 -19.11
C GLY A 154 9.48 17.25 -18.90
N GLY A 155 10.12 17.90 -17.92
CA GLY A 155 9.95 19.36 -17.70
C GLY A 155 10.43 20.23 -18.86
N GLN A 156 11.21 19.68 -19.79
CA GLN A 156 11.71 20.38 -20.98
C GLN A 156 10.77 20.28 -22.19
N LEU A 157 9.77 19.39 -22.16
CA LEU A 157 8.95 19.09 -23.35
C LEU A 157 8.05 20.24 -23.79
N ILE A 158 7.65 21.11 -22.85
CA ILE A 158 6.87 22.32 -23.16
C ILE A 158 7.66 23.23 -24.12
N GLU A 159 8.93 23.48 -23.81
CA GLU A 159 9.82 24.31 -24.64
C GLU A 159 10.11 23.62 -25.97
N VAL A 160 10.36 22.30 -25.95
CA VAL A 160 10.59 21.49 -27.16
C VAL A 160 9.39 21.56 -28.11
N TYR A 161 8.15 21.46 -27.62
CA TYR A 161 6.97 21.58 -28.47
C TYR A 161 6.83 23.00 -29.03
N GLY A 162 7.14 24.02 -28.23
CA GLY A 162 7.18 25.41 -28.70
C GLY A 162 8.20 25.65 -29.81
N GLU A 163 9.37 25.01 -29.74
CA GLU A 163 10.40 25.05 -30.79
C GLU A 163 10.01 24.22 -32.02
N TYR A 164 9.39 23.06 -31.82
CA TYR A 164 8.85 22.23 -32.90
C TYR A 164 7.81 23.01 -33.73
N LEU A 165 6.92 23.78 -33.10
CA LEU A 165 5.94 24.59 -33.83
C LEU A 165 6.56 25.71 -34.69
N GLN A 166 7.81 26.10 -34.43
CA GLN A 166 8.53 27.12 -35.21
C GLN A 166 9.41 26.49 -36.30
N THR A 167 10.05 25.37 -35.98
CA THR A 167 11.08 24.74 -36.82
C THR A 167 10.56 23.58 -37.65
N HIS A 168 9.47 22.95 -37.20
CA HIS A 168 8.98 21.65 -37.67
C HIS A 168 10.07 20.57 -37.75
N SER A 169 11.03 20.62 -36.83
CA SER A 169 12.14 19.67 -36.77
C SER A 169 11.64 18.26 -36.48
N GLU A 170 11.94 17.32 -37.38
CA GLU A 170 11.65 15.89 -37.21
C GLU A 170 12.30 15.29 -35.96
N LEU A 171 13.46 15.82 -35.56
CA LEU A 171 14.15 15.40 -34.33
C LEU A 171 13.34 15.76 -33.09
N LEU A 172 12.81 16.99 -33.02
CA LEU A 172 12.00 17.44 -31.89
C LEU A 172 10.66 16.70 -31.85
N LYS A 173 10.05 16.47 -33.02
CA LYS A 173 8.83 15.65 -33.13
C LYS A 173 9.05 14.25 -32.59
N HIS A 174 10.14 13.59 -33.02
CA HIS A 174 10.50 12.27 -32.54
C HIS A 174 10.70 12.25 -31.02
N LEU A 175 11.35 13.28 -30.46
CA LEU A 175 11.55 13.42 -29.01
C LEU A 175 10.22 13.43 -28.22
N LEU A 176 9.27 14.25 -28.67
CA LEU A 176 7.97 14.43 -28.02
C LEU A 176 7.16 13.13 -28.05
N ILE A 177 7.11 12.49 -29.21
CA ILE A 177 6.40 11.20 -29.40
C ILE A 177 7.05 10.11 -28.54
N LEU A 178 8.38 10.03 -28.53
CA LEU A 178 9.12 8.99 -27.82
C LEU A 178 8.89 9.06 -26.30
N HIS A 179 8.78 10.27 -25.73
CA HIS A 179 8.56 10.41 -24.29
C HIS A 179 7.25 9.78 -23.83
N ASN A 180 6.15 10.20 -24.44
CA ASN A 180 4.81 9.68 -24.17
C ASN A 180 4.70 8.19 -24.54
N GLU A 181 5.35 7.77 -25.63
CA GLU A 181 5.45 6.35 -26.00
C GLU A 181 6.12 5.52 -24.89
N ASP A 182 7.24 5.98 -24.34
CA ASP A 182 7.95 5.26 -23.29
C ASP A 182 7.13 5.22 -21.98
N ASP A 183 6.43 6.30 -21.62
CA ASP A 183 5.57 6.32 -20.44
C ASP A 183 4.38 5.36 -20.59
N LEU A 184 3.77 5.29 -21.77
CA LEU A 184 2.69 4.35 -22.08
C LEU A 184 3.15 2.91 -22.25
N LYS A 185 4.40 2.67 -22.66
CA LYS A 185 5.01 1.34 -22.63
C LYS A 185 5.29 0.88 -21.21
N GLY A 186 5.76 1.79 -20.35
CA GLY A 186 6.05 1.51 -18.95
C GLY A 186 4.79 1.27 -18.12
N MET A 187 3.67 1.92 -18.43
CA MET A 187 2.47 1.87 -17.59
C MET A 187 1.88 0.44 -17.45
N PRO A 188 1.69 -0.36 -18.52
CA PRO A 188 1.29 -1.75 -18.38
C PRO A 188 2.36 -2.64 -17.72
N GLN A 189 3.65 -2.29 -17.84
CA GLN A 189 4.75 -3.03 -17.24
C GLN A 189 4.82 -2.84 -15.72
N ILE A 190 4.34 -1.71 -15.19
CA ILE A 190 4.30 -1.47 -13.74
C ILE A 190 3.10 -2.12 -13.04
N LEU A 191 2.14 -2.71 -13.75
CA LEU A 191 1.00 -3.40 -13.13
C LEU A 191 1.36 -4.41 -12.02
N PRO A 192 2.53 -5.11 -12.03
CA PRO A 192 2.97 -5.93 -10.89
C PRO A 192 3.02 -5.20 -9.55
N ILE A 193 3.11 -3.88 -9.52
CA ILE A 193 2.99 -3.10 -8.27
C ILE A 193 1.62 -3.26 -7.60
N LEU A 194 0.57 -3.59 -8.36
CA LEU A 194 -0.78 -3.84 -7.84
C LEU A 194 -0.88 -5.19 -7.13
N ALA A 195 0.13 -6.06 -7.24
CA ALA A 195 0.19 -7.29 -6.45
C ALA A 195 0.39 -7.01 -4.95
N TYR A 196 0.99 -5.88 -4.57
CA TYR A 196 1.28 -5.56 -3.17
C TYR A 196 0.03 -5.23 -2.34
N PRO A 197 -0.90 -4.36 -2.79
CA PRO A 197 -2.16 -4.20 -2.08
C PRO A 197 -3.00 -5.49 -2.10
N ASP A 198 -3.01 -6.23 -3.21
CA ASP A 198 -3.71 -7.52 -3.32
C ASP A 198 -3.12 -8.58 -2.35
N PHE A 199 -1.80 -8.57 -2.14
CA PHE A 199 -1.11 -9.45 -1.22
C PHE A 199 -1.49 -9.14 0.23
N LEU A 200 -1.45 -7.87 0.62
CA LEU A 200 -1.70 -7.44 2.01
C LEU A 200 -3.17 -7.54 2.42
N THR A 201 -4.10 -7.51 1.46
CA THR A 201 -5.54 -7.66 1.69
C THR A 201 -6.06 -9.07 1.41
N GLY A 202 -5.20 -9.96 0.91
CA GLY A 202 -5.58 -11.31 0.50
C GLY A 202 -5.77 -12.29 1.66
N ASP A 203 -6.31 -13.46 1.32
CA ASP A 203 -6.58 -14.54 2.25
C ASP A 203 -5.29 -15.33 2.57
N PHE A 204 -4.66 -15.01 3.70
CA PHE A 204 -3.45 -15.73 4.14
C PHE A 204 -3.78 -17.11 4.70
N SER A 205 -2.90 -18.07 4.41
CA SER A 205 -2.89 -19.38 5.06
C SER A 205 -1.71 -19.50 6.03
N PHE A 206 -1.98 -19.79 7.30
CA PHE A 206 -0.94 -20.01 8.29
C PHE A 206 -0.18 -21.31 8.01
N LYS A 207 1.16 -21.27 8.07
CA LYS A 207 2.05 -22.41 7.78
C LYS A 207 2.75 -22.97 9.02
N GLY A 208 2.75 -22.23 10.11
CA GLY A 208 3.39 -22.62 11.35
C GLY A 208 4.15 -21.48 12.00
N SER A 209 4.68 -21.78 13.17
CA SER A 209 5.47 -20.85 13.97
C SER A 209 6.75 -21.49 14.46
N GLU A 210 7.79 -20.70 14.61
CA GLU A 210 9.05 -21.11 15.24
C GLU A 210 9.53 -20.04 16.21
N SER A 211 10.37 -20.41 17.18
CA SER A 211 11.00 -19.45 18.08
C SER A 211 12.51 -19.48 17.93
N ARG A 212 13.14 -18.31 17.93
CA ARG A 212 14.60 -18.16 17.88
C ARG A 212 15.10 -17.31 19.03
N ASP A 213 16.28 -17.62 19.55
CA ASP A 213 16.96 -16.79 20.54
C ASP A 213 17.98 -15.90 19.81
N ILE A 214 17.84 -14.58 19.98
CA ILE A 214 18.75 -13.57 19.45
C ILE A 214 19.73 -13.18 20.56
N PRO A 215 21.03 -13.52 20.44
CA PRO A 215 22.01 -13.22 21.48
C PRO A 215 22.40 -11.73 21.47
N TYR A 216 22.55 -11.16 22.65
CA TYR A 216 23.13 -9.84 22.87
C TYR A 216 24.63 -9.95 23.22
N ALA A 217 25.35 -8.83 23.10
CA ALA A 217 26.79 -8.77 23.37
C ALA A 217 27.16 -9.02 24.85
N ASP A 218 26.22 -8.87 25.77
CA ASP A 218 26.38 -9.13 27.21
C ASP A 218 26.15 -10.61 27.60
N GLY A 219 25.85 -11.47 26.63
CA GLY A 219 25.57 -12.89 26.83
C GLY A 219 24.11 -13.24 27.15
N ASN A 220 23.23 -12.24 27.27
CA ASN A 220 21.79 -12.47 27.35
C ASN A 220 21.21 -12.77 25.96
N SER A 221 19.97 -13.26 25.90
CA SER A 221 19.25 -13.44 24.63
C SER A 221 17.82 -12.93 24.72
N GLU A 222 17.32 -12.40 23.61
CA GLU A 222 15.92 -12.06 23.41
C GLU A 222 15.25 -13.15 22.58
N LYS A 223 14.12 -13.66 23.07
CA LYS A 223 13.40 -14.71 22.37
C LYS A 223 12.41 -14.09 21.41
N HIS A 224 12.49 -14.50 20.16
CA HIS A 224 11.61 -14.07 19.08
C HIS A 224 10.65 -15.19 18.70
N LEU A 225 9.43 -14.83 18.31
CA LEU A 225 8.44 -15.72 17.73
C LEU A 225 8.19 -15.32 16.28
N LEU A 226 8.40 -16.27 15.37
CA LEU A 226 8.18 -16.09 13.94
C LEU A 226 6.89 -16.81 13.57
N LEU A 227 5.99 -16.10 12.92
CA LEU A 227 4.75 -16.65 12.38
C LEU A 227 4.81 -16.60 10.86
N HIS A 228 4.63 -17.75 10.21
CA HIS A 228 4.75 -17.88 8.75
C HIS A 228 3.39 -18.04 8.09
N TYR A 229 3.20 -17.31 7.01
CA TYR A 229 1.97 -17.29 6.22
C TYR A 229 2.28 -17.41 4.74
N GLU A 230 1.34 -17.96 3.97
CA GLU A 230 1.36 -17.93 2.50
C GLU A 230 0.12 -17.22 1.97
N SER A 231 0.35 -16.31 1.02
CA SER A 231 -0.66 -15.62 0.24
C SER A 231 -0.94 -16.38 -1.08
N PRO A 232 -2.16 -16.27 -1.65
CA PRO A 232 -2.43 -16.69 -3.02
C PRO A 232 -1.77 -15.77 -4.06
N VAL A 233 -1.26 -14.61 -3.64
CA VAL A 233 -0.58 -13.63 -4.49
C VAL A 233 0.93 -13.76 -4.28
N SER A 234 1.71 -13.66 -5.35
CA SER A 234 3.17 -13.61 -5.27
C SER A 234 3.66 -12.21 -5.64
N LEU A 235 4.61 -11.71 -4.86
CA LEU A 235 5.31 -10.46 -5.09
C LEU A 235 6.51 -10.67 -6.02
N THR A 236 6.87 -9.62 -6.76
CA THR A 236 8.07 -9.60 -7.60
C THR A 236 9.34 -9.30 -6.82
N SER A 237 9.23 -8.41 -5.83
CA SER A 237 10.31 -7.98 -4.95
C SER A 237 9.82 -8.14 -3.52
N GLY A 238 10.69 -8.64 -2.65
CA GLY A 238 10.38 -8.71 -1.22
C GLY A 238 10.35 -7.31 -0.58
N PHE A 239 9.74 -7.23 0.60
CA PHE A 239 9.81 -6.04 1.43
C PHE A 239 10.09 -6.42 2.89
N HIS A 240 10.62 -5.44 3.63
CA HIS A 240 10.89 -5.54 5.05
C HIS A 240 10.41 -4.26 5.73
N PHE A 241 9.57 -4.38 6.75
CA PHE A 241 8.90 -3.24 7.37
C PHE A 241 8.69 -3.46 8.87
N PHE A 242 8.85 -2.41 9.67
CA PHE A 242 8.66 -2.47 11.12
C PHE A 242 7.35 -1.83 11.54
N ILE A 243 6.57 -2.54 12.36
CA ILE A 243 5.37 -2.05 13.04
C ILE A 243 5.68 -2.00 14.54
N GLY A 244 6.19 -0.86 15.01
CA GLY A 244 6.76 -0.77 16.36
C GLY A 244 7.99 -1.68 16.49
N GLU A 245 7.93 -2.66 17.38
CA GLU A 245 8.98 -3.66 17.60
C GLU A 245 8.77 -4.93 16.75
N LEU A 246 7.65 -5.05 16.04
CA LEU A 246 7.36 -6.18 15.17
C LEU A 246 7.98 -5.95 13.79
N GLU A 247 8.55 -7.00 13.23
CA GLU A 247 9.14 -7.02 11.90
C GLU A 247 8.26 -7.83 10.96
N LEU A 248 7.85 -7.21 9.87
CA LEU A 248 7.08 -7.82 8.79
C LEU A 248 7.99 -7.97 7.58
N SER A 249 8.11 -9.19 7.07
CA SER A 249 8.91 -9.50 5.90
C SER A 249 8.12 -10.33 4.91
N ALA A 250 8.27 -10.04 3.61
CA ALA A 250 7.60 -10.76 2.55
C ALA A 250 8.58 -11.09 1.42
N GLU A 251 8.49 -12.29 0.88
CA GLU A 251 9.22 -12.71 -0.31
C GLU A 251 8.40 -13.71 -1.12
N GLY A 252 8.28 -13.49 -2.42
CA GLY A 252 7.40 -14.30 -3.28
C GLY A 252 5.96 -14.28 -2.74
N ASN A 253 5.42 -15.44 -2.41
CA ASN A 253 4.08 -15.58 -1.82
C ASN A 253 4.10 -15.76 -0.29
N ARG A 254 5.25 -15.64 0.36
CA ARG A 254 5.41 -15.87 1.80
C ARG A 254 5.48 -14.57 2.56
N LEU A 255 4.89 -14.58 3.76
CA LEU A 255 4.95 -13.50 4.72
C LEU A 255 5.42 -14.08 6.06
N THR A 256 6.36 -13.41 6.70
CA THR A 256 6.80 -13.73 8.06
C THR A 256 6.58 -12.51 8.95
N LEU A 257 5.87 -12.72 10.04
CA LEU A 257 5.76 -11.77 11.15
C LEU A 257 6.71 -12.25 12.25
N ASP A 258 7.78 -11.51 12.49
CA ASP A 258 8.70 -11.70 13.60
C ASP A 258 8.37 -10.70 14.71
N LEU A 259 8.26 -11.19 15.94
CA LEU A 259 7.98 -10.38 17.11
C LEU A 259 8.84 -10.80 18.31
N PRO A 260 9.42 -9.83 19.03
CA PRO A 260 10.10 -10.11 20.29
C PRO A 260 9.08 -10.52 21.36
N LEU A 261 9.41 -11.56 22.12
CA LEU A 261 8.66 -11.96 23.30
C LEU A 261 9.15 -11.14 24.48
N TYR A 262 8.22 -10.47 25.16
CA TYR A 262 8.54 -9.77 26.40
C TYR A 262 8.91 -10.81 27.47
N SER A 263 10.13 -10.76 27.97
CA SER A 263 10.62 -11.59 29.08
C SER A 263 10.70 -10.78 30.36
N GLY A 264 9.99 -11.20 31.41
CA GLY A 264 10.02 -10.51 32.69
C GLY A 264 8.75 -10.70 33.49
N GLU A 265 8.34 -9.65 34.21
CA GLU A 265 7.13 -9.64 35.01
C GLU A 265 6.13 -8.60 34.50
N LEU A 266 4.89 -9.05 34.28
CA LEU A 266 3.76 -8.18 33.94
C LEU A 266 2.67 -8.27 35.02
N LYS A 267 1.75 -7.30 35.00
CA LYS A 267 0.68 -7.16 35.98
C LYS A 267 -0.67 -7.40 35.33
N ARG A 268 -1.50 -8.24 35.97
CA ARG A 268 -2.92 -8.38 35.66
C ARG A 268 -3.70 -7.47 36.59
N PHE A 269 -4.36 -6.46 36.06
CA PHE A 269 -5.17 -5.52 36.84
C PHE A 269 -6.63 -5.97 36.92
N TYR A 270 -7.23 -5.86 38.10
CA TYR A 270 -8.65 -6.20 38.33
C TYR A 270 -9.49 -4.93 38.40
N SER A 271 -10.61 -4.91 37.67
CA SER A 271 -11.50 -3.75 37.59
C SER A 271 -12.36 -3.58 38.84
N ASP A 272 -12.69 -4.67 39.54
CA ASP A 272 -13.46 -4.70 40.78
C ASP A 272 -12.59 -4.47 42.02
N TYR A 273 -11.67 -3.50 41.94
CA TYR A 273 -10.65 -3.23 42.96
C TYR A 273 -11.22 -2.97 44.36
N GLU A 274 -12.47 -2.54 44.45
CA GLU A 274 -13.18 -2.33 45.71
C GLU A 274 -13.28 -3.63 46.53
N ASN A 275 -13.22 -4.80 45.90
CA ASN A 275 -13.30 -6.10 46.55
C ASN A 275 -11.94 -6.67 46.97
N TYR A 276 -10.86 -5.89 46.84
CA TYR A 276 -9.49 -6.35 47.09
C TYR A 276 -8.77 -5.55 48.19
N TYR A 277 -7.82 -6.22 48.83
CA TYR A 277 -6.76 -5.59 49.60
C TYR A 277 -5.45 -5.68 48.82
N TYR A 278 -4.64 -4.62 48.88
CA TYR A 278 -3.26 -4.62 48.41
C TYR A 278 -2.33 -5.02 49.56
N MET A 279 -1.53 -6.06 49.34
CA MET A 279 -0.58 -6.59 50.29
C MET A 279 0.77 -5.89 50.11
N ILE A 280 1.23 -5.23 51.18
CA ILE A 280 2.36 -4.29 51.10
C ILE A 280 3.68 -5.01 50.85
N TYR A 281 3.87 -6.17 51.47
CA TYR A 281 5.14 -6.90 51.41
C TYR A 281 5.22 -7.81 50.20
N GLU A 282 4.08 -8.37 49.78
CA GLU A 282 3.95 -9.29 48.64
C GLU A 282 3.71 -8.56 47.31
N ASP A 283 3.49 -7.25 47.34
CA ASP A 283 3.21 -6.39 46.19
C ASP A 283 2.14 -6.96 45.24
N CYS A 284 1.02 -7.42 45.81
CA CYS A 284 -0.07 -8.00 45.04
C CYS A 284 -1.44 -7.72 45.68
N ALA A 285 -2.50 -7.90 44.90
CA ALA A 285 -3.87 -7.78 45.34
C ALA A 285 -4.46 -9.15 45.69
N ILE A 286 -5.12 -9.22 46.85
CA ILE A 286 -5.83 -10.41 47.31
C ILE A 286 -7.27 -10.02 47.62
N HIS A 287 -8.22 -10.82 47.14
CA HIS A 287 -9.65 -10.60 47.36
C HIS A 287 -9.97 -10.60 48.87
N LYS A 288 -10.90 -9.75 49.28
CA LYS A 288 -11.27 -9.52 50.69
C LYS A 288 -11.64 -10.79 51.44
N SER A 289 -12.26 -11.77 50.79
CA SER A 289 -12.63 -13.05 51.40
C SER A 289 -11.44 -13.80 52.01
N VAL A 290 -10.25 -13.65 51.43
CA VAL A 290 -9.00 -14.26 51.88
C VAL A 290 -8.15 -13.23 52.63
N GLY A 291 -8.00 -12.02 52.07
CA GLY A 291 -7.17 -10.97 52.64
C GLY A 291 -7.68 -10.40 53.98
N GLN A 292 -8.90 -10.74 54.41
CA GLN A 292 -9.44 -10.32 55.70
C GLN A 292 -8.67 -10.85 56.91
N TYR A 293 -8.01 -12.00 56.77
CA TYR A 293 -7.25 -12.66 57.83
C TYR A 293 -5.81 -12.16 57.98
N VAL A 294 -5.33 -11.32 57.06
CA VAL A 294 -3.99 -10.72 57.10
C VAL A 294 -3.95 -9.53 58.08
N ASP A 295 -2.82 -9.32 58.75
CA ASP A 295 -2.64 -8.20 59.69
C ASP A 295 -2.91 -6.85 59.01
N ARG A 296 -3.58 -5.92 59.71
CA ARG A 296 -3.92 -4.59 59.16
C ARG A 296 -2.69 -3.76 58.79
N SER A 297 -1.56 -3.97 59.46
CA SER A 297 -0.30 -3.28 59.16
C SER A 297 0.34 -3.77 57.86
N ALA A 298 0.02 -4.99 57.41
CA ALA A 298 0.57 -5.62 56.21
C ALA A 298 -0.30 -5.42 54.96
N ARG A 299 -1.49 -4.80 55.08
CA ARG A 299 -2.43 -4.61 53.96
C ARG A 299 -3.03 -3.21 53.90
N LYS A 300 -3.41 -2.79 52.70
CA LYS A 300 -4.16 -1.55 52.42
C LYS A 300 -5.39 -1.87 51.57
N LYS A 301 -6.40 -1.00 51.55
CA LYS A 301 -7.46 -1.10 50.52
C LYS A 301 -6.82 -0.97 49.14
N ALA A 302 -7.18 -1.85 48.21
CA ALA A 302 -6.68 -1.74 46.86
C ALA A 302 -7.27 -0.50 46.16
N THR A 303 -6.50 0.06 45.25
CA THR A 303 -6.93 1.11 44.30
C THR A 303 -6.84 0.52 42.90
N ALA A 304 -7.44 1.15 41.90
CA ALA A 304 -7.30 0.68 40.51
C ALA A 304 -5.82 0.50 40.09
N LYS A 305 -4.90 1.35 40.58
CA LYS A 305 -3.46 1.25 40.33
C LYS A 305 -2.76 0.11 41.10
N THR A 306 -3.27 -0.28 42.26
CA THR A 306 -2.63 -1.28 43.14
C THR A 306 -3.38 -2.62 43.17
N CYS A 307 -4.50 -2.72 42.45
CA CYS A 307 -5.28 -3.94 42.35
C CYS A 307 -4.78 -4.83 41.22
N TYR A 308 -3.63 -5.48 41.43
CA TYR A 308 -3.05 -6.39 40.45
C TYR A 308 -2.40 -7.63 41.06
N THR A 309 -2.24 -8.67 40.25
CA THR A 309 -1.31 -9.78 40.50
C THR A 309 -0.19 -9.76 39.48
N ARG A 310 1.00 -10.22 39.87
CA ARG A 310 2.15 -10.34 38.97
C ARG A 310 2.15 -11.70 38.27
N ALA A 311 2.64 -11.72 37.04
CA ALA A 311 2.91 -12.92 36.27
C ALA A 311 4.32 -12.80 35.70
N ALA A 312 5.18 -13.78 35.98
CA ALA A 312 6.52 -13.87 35.41
C ALA A 312 6.52 -14.88 34.25
N GLY A 313 7.23 -14.59 33.17
CA GLY A 313 7.34 -15.49 32.03
C GLY A 313 7.65 -14.77 30.73
N LEU A 314 7.26 -15.41 29.64
CA LEU A 314 7.30 -14.87 28.28
C LEU A 314 5.91 -14.43 27.87
N PHE A 315 5.83 -13.32 27.15
CA PHE A 315 4.56 -12.73 26.77
C PHE A 315 4.56 -12.24 25.34
N VAL A 316 3.42 -12.43 24.66
CA VAL A 316 3.18 -11.98 23.30
C VAL A 316 2.41 -10.65 23.35
N PRO A 317 2.79 -9.64 22.56
CA PRO A 317 1.99 -8.43 22.38
C PRO A 317 0.59 -8.79 21.88
N GLN A 318 -0.44 -8.26 22.53
CA GLN A 318 -1.83 -8.50 22.14
C GLN A 318 -2.40 -7.26 21.45
N PRO A 319 -2.84 -7.36 20.18
CA PRO A 319 -3.52 -6.28 19.51
C PRO A 319 -4.95 -6.11 20.02
N LEU A 320 -5.52 -4.93 19.74
CA LEU A 320 -6.95 -4.69 19.85
C LEU A 320 -7.62 -5.02 18.52
N LEU A 321 -8.75 -5.70 18.58
CA LEU A 321 -9.61 -5.97 17.43
C LEU A 321 -10.27 -4.68 16.95
N ALA A 322 -10.92 -4.74 15.78
CA ALA A 322 -11.57 -3.57 15.16
C ALA A 322 -12.66 -2.93 16.04
N ASP A 323 -13.29 -3.70 16.94
CA ASP A 323 -14.28 -3.21 17.90
C ASP A 323 -13.65 -2.64 19.19
N GLY A 324 -12.32 -2.60 19.26
CA GLY A 324 -11.55 -2.13 20.41
C GLY A 324 -11.40 -3.17 21.52
N THR A 325 -11.89 -4.39 21.35
CA THR A 325 -11.74 -5.46 22.33
C THR A 325 -10.36 -6.14 22.20
N PRO A 326 -9.76 -6.65 23.29
CA PRO A 326 -8.54 -7.45 23.20
C PRO A 326 -8.80 -8.79 22.52
N MET A 327 -7.84 -9.27 21.72
CA MET A 327 -7.97 -10.54 20.99
C MET A 327 -8.19 -11.76 21.90
N TRP A 328 -7.45 -11.85 23.01
CA TRP A 328 -7.65 -12.82 24.07
C TRP A 328 -8.14 -12.14 25.36
N HIS A 329 -8.91 -12.88 26.15
CA HIS A 329 -9.46 -12.37 27.41
C HIS A 329 -8.38 -11.96 28.42
N GLU A 330 -7.24 -12.65 28.43
CA GLU A 330 -6.14 -12.31 29.32
C GLU A 330 -5.42 -11.02 28.86
N CYS A 331 -5.34 -10.06 29.77
CA CYS A 331 -4.75 -8.75 29.52
C CYS A 331 -3.75 -8.38 30.60
N LEU A 332 -2.46 -8.54 30.28
CA LEU A 332 -1.34 -8.16 31.13
C LEU A 332 -0.74 -6.84 30.66
N LYS A 333 -0.20 -6.06 31.58
CA LYS A 333 0.41 -4.75 31.34
C LYS A 333 1.65 -4.56 32.19
N ALA A 334 2.62 -3.79 31.71
CA ALA A 334 3.77 -3.39 32.53
C ALA A 334 3.32 -2.51 33.72
N ASP A 335 2.43 -1.55 33.46
CA ASP A 335 1.85 -0.67 34.46
C ASP A 335 0.39 -0.33 34.16
N TYR A 336 -0.31 0.21 35.17
CA TYR A 336 -1.75 0.52 35.08
C TYR A 336 -2.09 1.43 33.89
N LYS A 337 -1.21 2.38 33.56
CA LYS A 337 -1.39 3.34 32.46
C LYS A 337 -0.86 2.83 31.11
N SER A 338 -0.19 1.68 31.06
CA SER A 338 0.34 1.13 29.81
C SER A 338 -0.81 0.82 28.86
N LYS A 339 -0.62 1.21 27.59
CA LYS A 339 -1.56 0.94 26.50
C LYS A 339 -1.36 -0.45 25.91
N GLN A 340 -0.09 -0.85 25.76
CA GLN A 340 0.27 -2.18 25.25
C GLN A 340 -0.29 -3.26 26.18
N LEU A 341 -0.99 -4.22 25.57
CA LEU A 341 -1.49 -5.42 26.22
C LEU A 341 -0.61 -6.61 25.86
N PHE A 342 -0.60 -7.59 26.75
CA PHE A 342 0.14 -8.83 26.57
C PHE A 342 -0.70 -10.02 27.02
N VAL A 343 -0.41 -11.17 26.43
CA VAL A 343 -0.92 -12.49 26.82
C VAL A 343 0.27 -13.42 27.11
N PRO A 344 0.18 -14.36 28.07
CA PRO A 344 1.23 -15.34 28.29
C PRO A 344 1.52 -16.14 27.02
N TYR A 345 2.79 -16.25 26.68
CA TYR A 345 3.23 -17.10 25.58
C TYR A 345 3.14 -18.58 25.98
N SER A 346 2.57 -19.39 25.08
CA SER A 346 2.67 -20.84 25.12
C SER A 346 2.77 -21.36 23.69
N GLU A 347 3.37 -22.54 23.49
CA GLU A 347 3.47 -23.16 22.17
C GLU A 347 2.11 -23.46 21.54
N GLN A 348 1.04 -23.48 22.34
CA GLN A 348 -0.32 -23.72 21.88
C GLN A 348 -1.03 -22.47 21.36
N LEU A 349 -0.49 -21.27 21.61
CA LEU A 349 -1.18 -20.00 21.37
C LEU A 349 -1.57 -19.78 19.90
N PHE A 350 -0.75 -20.29 18.96
CA PHE A 350 -0.97 -20.18 17.51
C PHE A 350 -1.19 -21.55 16.84
N THR A 351 -1.72 -22.54 17.58
CA THR A 351 -2.05 -23.85 16.99
C THR A 351 -3.29 -23.82 16.11
N ASP A 352 -4.21 -22.89 16.39
CA ASP A 352 -5.37 -22.62 15.54
C ASP A 352 -4.98 -21.66 14.40
N PRO A 353 -5.07 -22.10 13.12
CA PRO A 353 -4.77 -21.26 11.97
C PRO A 353 -5.62 -19.98 11.89
N GLU A 354 -6.88 -20.02 12.30
CA GLU A 354 -7.77 -18.85 12.26
C GLU A 354 -7.29 -17.77 13.23
N THR A 355 -6.90 -18.17 14.45
CA THR A 355 -6.29 -17.29 15.45
C THR A 355 -5.02 -16.63 14.91
N ALA A 356 -4.12 -17.39 14.26
CA ALA A 356 -2.88 -16.83 13.69
C ALA A 356 -3.16 -15.82 12.56
N VAL A 357 -4.07 -16.16 11.64
CA VAL A 357 -4.45 -15.27 10.53
C VAL A 357 -5.14 -14.00 11.06
N LEU A 358 -6.02 -14.11 12.06
CA LEU A 358 -6.63 -12.96 12.71
C LEU A 358 -5.59 -12.06 13.38
N TYR A 359 -4.60 -12.66 14.05
CA TYR A 359 -3.49 -11.90 14.67
C TYR A 359 -2.74 -11.09 13.63
N LEU A 360 -2.34 -11.70 12.50
CA LEU A 360 -1.71 -11.02 11.38
C LEU A 360 -2.56 -9.85 10.86
N HIS A 361 -3.84 -10.08 10.56
CA HIS A 361 -4.70 -9.04 9.98
C HIS A 361 -4.88 -7.82 10.89
N ASN A 362 -4.80 -7.97 12.21
CA ASN A 362 -4.84 -6.81 13.10
C ASN A 362 -3.64 -5.88 12.89
N TYR A 363 -2.44 -6.43 12.69
CA TYR A 363 -1.26 -5.61 12.37
C TYR A 363 -1.29 -5.06 10.95
N LEU A 364 -1.78 -5.84 9.97
CA LEU A 364 -1.89 -5.35 8.59
C LEU A 364 -2.87 -4.16 8.48
N ARG A 365 -3.90 -4.08 9.33
CA ARG A 365 -4.80 -2.91 9.40
C ARG A 365 -4.09 -1.63 9.87
N GLU A 366 -3.06 -1.74 10.70
CA GLU A 366 -2.30 -0.57 11.15
C GLU A 366 -1.47 0.07 10.03
N LEU A 367 -1.18 -0.69 8.96
CA LEU A 367 -0.41 -0.23 7.81
C LEU A 367 -1.12 0.82 6.95
N SER A 368 -2.34 1.23 7.32
CA SER A 368 -3.10 2.30 6.65
C SER A 368 -3.16 2.10 5.13
N LEU A 369 -3.59 0.91 4.70
CA LEU A 369 -3.82 0.54 3.30
C LEU A 369 -4.99 1.31 2.69
#